data_AF-A0A970ERM5-F1
#
_entry.id   AF-A0A970ERM5-F1
#
_cell.length_a   1.000
_cell.length_b   1.000
_cell.length_c   1.000
_cell.angle_alpha   90.00
_cell.angle_beta   90.00
_cell.angle_gamma   90.00
#
_symmetry.space_group_name_H-M   'P 1'
#
loop_
_entity.id
_entity.type
_entity.pdbx_description
1 polymer ?
#
loop_
_entity_poly.entity_id
_entity_poly.type
_entity_poly.pdbx_seq_one_letter_code
_entity_poly.pdbx_strand_id
1 'polypeptide(L)'
;MKNINQGNIFVKLAMFIFVAFAIVSIVNLKNEEKYLRSYLDQLNSQISYYENEILELKNDLAQPLDDDYIIKVAKTKLNMRLPEEIVFYSNIKK
;
A
#
# COMPACT_ATOMS: atom_id res chain seq x y z
N MET A 1 42.22 13.13 50.89
CA MET A 1 40.97 13.49 50.16
C MET A 1 41.23 13.29 48.68
N LYS A 2 40.48 12.39 48.05
CA LYS A 2 40.77 11.86 46.70
C LYS A 2 40.21 12.86 45.66
N ASN A 3 41.08 13.67 45.06
CA ASN A 3 40.72 14.57 43.95
C ASN A 3 40.45 13.71 42.71
N ILE A 4 39.23 13.20 42.62
CA ILE A 4 38.76 12.48 41.45
C ILE A 4 38.51 13.53 40.36
N ASN A 5 39.34 13.49 39.33
CA ASN A 5 39.23 14.16 38.01
C ASN A 5 37.80 14.52 37.56
N GLN A 6 37.20 15.57 38.12
CA GLN A 6 35.80 15.95 37.85
C GLN A 6 35.58 16.36 36.39
N GLY A 7 36.57 17.05 35.78
CA GLY A 7 36.52 17.43 34.36
C GLY A 7 36.49 16.24 33.40
N ASN A 8 37.19 15.14 33.74
CA ASN A 8 37.25 13.97 32.86
C ASN A 8 35.95 13.14 32.90
N ILE A 9 35.19 13.21 34.00
CA ILE A 9 33.87 12.59 34.13
C ILE A 9 32.82 13.40 33.36
N PHE A 10 32.84 14.73 33.48
CA PHE A 10 31.91 15.60 32.76
C PHE A 10 32.04 15.47 31.24
N VAL A 11 33.27 15.46 30.72
CA VAL A 11 33.53 15.30 29.28
C VAL A 11 33.07 13.93 28.78
N LYS A 12 33.34 12.86 29.53
CA LYS A 12 32.85 11.51 29.19
C LYS A 12 31.32 11.44 29.18
N LEU A 13 30.66 12.09 30.14
CA LEU A 13 29.20 12.14 30.20
C LEU A 13 28.61 12.92 29.01
N ALA A 14 29.17 14.08 28.67
CA ALA A 14 28.74 14.87 27.51
C ALA A 14 28.93 14.09 26.20
N MET A 15 30.06 13.39 26.06
CA MET A 15 30.33 12.54 24.89
C MET A 15 29.33 11.38 24.80
N PHE A 16 28.99 10.76 25.92
CA PHE A 16 27.99 9.69 25.96
C PHE A 16 26.60 10.19 25.53
N ILE A 17 26.17 11.36 26.03
CA ILE A 17 24.89 11.96 25.66
C ILE A 17 24.87 12.33 24.17
N PHE A 18 25.98 12.87 23.64
CA PHE A 18 26.09 13.21 22.23
C PHE A 18 25.98 11.97 21.34
N VAL A 19 26.67 10.89 21.69
CA VAL A 19 26.57 9.61 20.97
C VAL A 19 25.16 9.04 21.04
N ALA A 20 24.53 9.08 22.22
CA ALA A 20 23.14 8.63 22.38
C ALA A 20 22.18 9.45 21.50
N PHE A 21 22.33 10.78 21.48
CA PHE A 21 21.54 11.66 20.62
C PHE A 21 21.74 11.35 19.13
N ALA A 22 22.98 11.15 18.70
CA ALA A 22 23.31 10.78 17.32
C ALA A 22 22.65 9.45 16.91
N ILE A 23 22.69 8.44 17.79
CA ILE A 23 22.04 7.14 17.54
C ILE A 23 20.52 7.32 17.38
N VAL A 24 19.88 8.05 18.30
CA VAL A 24 18.42 8.31 18.21
C VAL A 24 18.07 9.03 16.92
N SER A 25 18.85 10.04 16.54
CA SER A 25 18.64 10.80 15.30
C SER A 25 18.76 9.91 14.06
N ILE A 26 19.77 9.05 14.00
CA ILE A 26 19.94 8.08 12.90
C ILE A 26 18.77 7.10 12.83
N VAL A 27 18.28 6.60 13.98
CA VAL A 27 17.13 5.69 14.00
C VAL A 27 15.87 6.37 13.49
N ASN A 28 15.64 7.62 13.88
CA ASN A 28 14.50 8.40 13.40
C ASN A 28 14.56 8.61 11.88
N LEU A 29 15.73 9.02 11.36
CA LEU A 29 15.96 9.16 9.92
C LEU A 29 15.71 7.86 9.15
N LYS A 30 16.17 6.72 9.68
CA LYS A 30 15.92 5.40 9.07
C LYS A 30 14.44 5.02 9.07
N ASN A 31 13.72 5.33 10.14
CA ASN A 31 12.29 5.06 10.23
C ASN A 31 11.50 5.92 9.23
N GLU A 32 11.84 7.19 9.11
CA GLU A 32 11.23 8.10 8.15
C GLU A 32 11.52 7.66 6.70
N GLU A 33 12.76 7.28 6.39
CA GLU A 33 13.11 6.73 5.08
C GLU A 33 12.29 5.47 4.75
N LYS A 34 12.16 4.55 5.72
CA LYS A 34 11.36 3.32 5.55
C LYS A 34 9.89 3.65 5.30
N TYR A 35 9.32 4.58 6.05
CA TYR A 35 7.94 5.02 5.87
C TYR A 35 7.73 5.61 4.48
N LEU A 36 8.63 6.49 4.04
CA LEU A 36 8.54 7.15 2.75
C LEU A 36 8.66 6.15 1.59
N ARG A 37 9.56 5.16 1.70
CA ARG A 37 9.65 4.05 0.73
C ARG A 37 8.35 3.25 0.67
N SER A 38 7.80 2.87 1.82
CA SER A 38 6.53 2.13 1.87
C SER A 38 5.38 2.93 1.25
N TYR A 39 5.37 4.26 1.42
CA TYR A 39 4.35 5.12 0.83
C TYR A 39 4.50 5.19 -0.70
N LEU A 40 5.73 5.30 -1.21
CA LEU A 40 6.00 5.23 -2.65
C LEU A 40 5.57 3.90 -3.26
N ASP A 41 5.85 2.78 -2.59
CA ASP A 41 5.45 1.45 -3.07
C ASP A 41 3.92 1.31 -3.13
N GLN A 42 3.20 1.82 -2.12
CA GLN A 42 1.75 1.86 -2.14
C GLN A 42 1.20 2.72 -3.28
N LEU A 43 1.78 3.89 -3.50
CA LEU A 43 1.34 4.80 -4.55
C LEU A 43 1.60 4.21 -5.94
N ASN A 44 2.74 3.58 -6.16
CA ASN A 44 3.05 2.86 -7.41
C ASN A 44 2.08 1.70 -7.64
N SER A 45 1.72 0.96 -6.59
CA SER A 45 0.72 -0.10 -6.69
C SER A 45 -0.65 0.45 -7.09
N GLN A 46 -1.06 1.58 -6.51
CA GLN A 46 -2.31 2.24 -6.90
C GLN A 46 -2.28 2.73 -8.35
N ILE A 47 -1.18 3.35 -8.80
CA ILE A 47 -1.01 3.75 -10.20
C ILE A 47 -1.17 2.54 -11.11
N SER A 48 -0.46 1.45 -10.83
CA SER A 48 -0.56 0.23 -11.62
C SER A 48 -1.98 -0.35 -11.66
N TYR A 49 -2.69 -0.33 -10.52
CA TYR A 49 -4.08 -0.75 -10.45
C TYR A 49 -4.97 0.09 -11.37
N TYR A 50 -4.88 1.42 -11.29
CA TYR A 50 -5.69 2.32 -12.10
C TYR A 50 -5.31 2.28 -13.59
N GLU A 51 -4.04 2.10 -13.92
CA GLU A 51 -3.61 1.90 -15.31
C GLU A 51 -4.26 0.65 -15.91
N ASN A 52 -4.31 -0.45 -15.16
CA ASN A 52 -4.99 -1.67 -15.59
C ASN A 52 -6.50 -1.46 -15.71
N GLU A 53 -7.15 -0.80 -14.74
CA GLU A 53 -8.58 -0.49 -14.79
C GLU A 53 -8.93 0.39 -16.01
N ILE A 54 -8.11 1.40 -16.30
CA ILE A 54 -8.26 2.23 -17.50
C ILE A 54 -8.10 1.39 -18.77
N LEU A 55 -7.16 0.46 -18.81
CA LEU A 55 -6.93 -0.41 -19.96
C LEU A 55 -8.11 -1.36 -20.18
N GLU A 56 -8.63 -1.96 -19.11
CA GLU A 56 -9.85 -2.78 -19.16
C GLU A 56 -11.05 -1.98 -19.66
N LEU A 57 -11.28 -0.79 -19.10
CA LEU A 57 -12.35 0.10 -19.54
C LEU A 57 -12.20 0.51 -21.01
N LYS A 58 -10.98 0.82 -21.47
CA LYS A 58 -10.71 1.10 -22.88
C LYS A 58 -11.01 -0.09 -23.77
N ASN A 59 -10.67 -1.30 -23.34
CA ASN A 59 -10.98 -2.52 -24.08
C ASN A 59 -12.48 -2.76 -24.13
N ASP A 60 -13.19 -2.60 -23.01
CA ASP A 60 -14.65 -2.73 -22.94
C ASP A 60 -15.35 -1.68 -23.82
N LEU A 61 -14.81 -0.47 -23.93
CA LEU A 61 -15.32 0.58 -24.83
C LEU A 61 -14.98 0.35 -26.30
N ALA A 62 -13.86 -0.32 -26.58
CA ALA A 62 -13.44 -0.67 -27.93
C ALA A 62 -14.14 -1.92 -28.47
N GLN A 63 -14.78 -2.71 -27.60
CA GLN A 63 -15.60 -3.84 -28.06
C GLN A 63 -16.78 -3.32 -28.89
N PRO A 64 -17.06 -3.96 -30.04
CA PRO A 64 -18.26 -3.65 -30.81
C PRO A 64 -19.50 -3.85 -29.94
N LEU A 65 -20.45 -2.93 -30.05
CA LEU A 65 -21.71 -2.94 -29.31
C LEU A 65 -22.65 -4.00 -29.93
N ASP A 66 -22.25 -5.25 -29.77
CA ASP A 66 -22.93 -6.44 -30.29
C ASP A 66 -23.83 -7.06 -29.20
N ASP A 67 -24.70 -7.99 -29.59
CA ASP A 67 -25.67 -8.62 -28.68
C ASP A 67 -24.99 -9.26 -27.46
N ASP A 68 -23.78 -9.80 -27.62
CA ASP A 68 -22.95 -10.34 -26.53
C ASP A 68 -22.55 -9.29 -25.48
N TYR A 69 -22.27 -8.04 -25.90
CA TYR A 69 -21.97 -6.95 -24.99
C TYR A 69 -23.21 -6.56 -24.18
N ILE A 70 -24.38 -6.49 -24.82
CA ILE A 70 -25.67 -6.18 -24.18
C ILE A 70 -25.99 -7.26 -23.14
N ILE A 71 -25.83 -8.54 -23.49
CA ILE A 71 -26.06 -9.68 -22.58
C ILE A 71 -25.08 -9.63 -21.39
N LYS A 72 -23.79 -9.33 -21.61
CA LYS A 72 -22.79 -9.20 -20.55
C LYS A 72 -23.14 -8.07 -19.58
N VAL A 73 -23.51 -6.89 -20.08
CA VAL A 73 -23.91 -5.75 -19.25
C VAL A 73 -25.20 -6.06 -18.49
N ALA A 74 -26.20 -6.67 -19.12
CA ALA A 74 -27.45 -7.06 -18.47
C ALA A 74 -27.22 -8.07 -17.34
N LYS A 75 -26.32 -9.03 -17.53
CA LYS A 75 -25.93 -10.01 -16.50
C LYS A 75 -25.15 -9.38 -15.35
N THR A 76 -24.16 -8.53 -15.65
CA THR A 76 -23.22 -8.02 -14.64
C THR A 76 -23.75 -6.79 -13.90
N LYS A 77 -24.45 -5.87 -14.58
CA LYS A 77 -24.93 -4.61 -13.99
C LYS A 77 -26.40 -4.65 -13.57
N LEU A 78 -27.25 -5.39 -14.31
CA LEU A 78 -28.69 -5.47 -14.05
C LEU A 78 -29.12 -6.78 -13.36
N ASN A 79 -28.17 -7.70 -13.13
CA ASN A 79 -28.40 -9.04 -12.58
C ASN A 79 -29.50 -9.83 -13.32
N MET A 80 -29.68 -9.53 -14.61
CA MET A 80 -30.64 -10.22 -15.46
C MET A 80 -30.06 -11.57 -15.90
N ARG A 81 -30.92 -12.57 -16.05
CA ARG A 81 -30.54 -13.91 -16.49
C ARG A 81 -31.30 -14.25 -17.77
N LEU A 82 -30.69 -15.03 -18.64
CA LEU A 82 -31.40 -15.56 -19.80
C LEU A 82 -32.46 -16.57 -19.33
N PRO A 83 -33.62 -16.65 -20.01
CA PRO A 83 -34.68 -17.59 -19.64
C PRO A 83 -34.24 -19.06 -19.55
N GLU A 84 -33.23 -19.44 -20.32
CA GLU A 84 -32.68 -20.81 -20.36
C GLU A 84 -31.44 -21.06 -19.49
N GLU A 85 -31.02 -20.12 -18.63
CA GLU A 85 -29.79 -20.24 -17.83
C GLU A 85 -30.01 -20.92 -16.46
N ILE A 86 -29.32 -22.03 -16.20
CA ILE A 86 -29.39 -22.76 -14.91
C ILE A 86 -28.51 -22.06 -13.87
N VAL A 87 -29.13 -21.51 -12.81
CA VAL A 87 -28.41 -20.82 -11.71
C VAL A 87 -28.09 -21.80 -10.58
N PHE A 88 -26.81 -22.04 -10.32
CA PHE A 88 -26.35 -22.85 -9.19
C PHE A 88 -26.11 -21.96 -7.96
N TYR A 89 -26.93 -22.11 -6.92
CA TYR A 89 -26.69 -21.47 -5.63
C TYR A 89 -25.80 -22.36 -4.76
N SER A 90 -24.54 -21.97 -4.57
CA SER A 90 -23.65 -22.66 -3.63
C SER A 90 -23.79 -22.05 -2.24
N ASN A 91 -24.54 -22.71 -1.35
CA ASN A 91 -24.77 -22.24 0.02
C ASN A 91 -23.65 -22.67 0.98
N ILE A 92 -22.39 -22.45 0.59
CA ILE A 92 -21.25 -22.68 1.47
C ILE A 92 -21.14 -21.48 2.42
N LYS A 93 -21.93 -21.50 3.49
CA LYS A 93 -21.73 -20.60 4.63
C LYS A 93 -20.41 -20.97 5.32
N LYS A 94 -19.56 -19.96 5.52
CA LYS A 94 -18.39 -20.03 6.41
C LYS A 94 -18.81 -19.59 7.81
#